data_AF-A0A6T6C574-F1
#
_entry.id   AF-A0A6T6C574-F1
#
_cell.length_a   1.000
_cell.length_b   1.000
_cell.length_c   1.000
_cell.angle_alpha   90.00
_cell.angle_beta   90.00
_cell.angle_gamma   90.00
#
_symmetry.space_group_name_H-M   'P 1'
#
loop_
_entity.id
_entity.type
_entity.pdbx_description
1 polymer ?
#
loop_
_entity_poly.entity_id
_entity_poly.type
_entity_poly.pdbx_seq_one_letter_code
_entity_poly.pdbx_strand_id
1 'polypeptide(L)'
;MGEDELGEEERDLTTQIGVGGDGSASHHQRELSFFDRKMEESKNRRKRRRPKDRAVVEEEVLDFIAFMMRVRDDDLKAYRKNTPALNKVKSLPHVEEMLKKIDYRETLLQNDLLPVIRSWLDPMPDNTLPNLTVRSRLLELLSEFPVNEEWLHHLERSRGLGKVVNYLSMKDPHEPNSRLAKALVEKWSRPIFEQTAREEEDELDYRDAKPRMEQSQRDLKAKSYVSRKMNDSLGQALKNMARVPEKVSFASFARRPDEVTQLGEEDAEFGKRRRSVDKKASRAPKLGKEKVRSYSVMDR
;
A
#
# COMPACT_ATOMS: atom_id res chain seq x y z
N MET A 1 -47.15 -35.59 62.81
CA MET A 1 -48.58 -35.31 62.57
C MET A 1 -48.66 -35.02 61.09
N GLY A 2 -49.30 -35.89 60.31
CA GLY A 2 -48.95 -36.12 58.89
C GLY A 2 -47.66 -36.97 58.79
N GLU A 3 -47.58 -38.09 58.05
CA GLU A 3 -48.53 -38.79 57.15
C GLU A 3 -48.87 -38.00 55.85
N ASP A 4 -48.76 -38.53 54.60
CA ASP A 4 -47.76 -39.50 54.08
C ASP A 4 -47.38 -39.15 52.58
N GLU A 5 -47.41 -39.92 51.47
CA GLU A 5 -47.81 -41.32 51.14
C GLU A 5 -47.17 -41.82 49.79
N LEU A 6 -46.41 -42.93 49.83
CA LEU A 6 -46.14 -44.02 48.85
C LEU A 6 -45.80 -43.83 47.33
N GLY A 7 -45.21 -44.89 46.73
CA GLY A 7 -44.92 -45.10 45.28
C GLY A 7 -43.48 -45.55 44.96
N GLU A 8 -43.02 -46.77 45.29
CA GLU A 8 -43.06 -48.03 44.48
C GLU A 8 -42.03 -48.10 43.32
N GLU A 9 -40.94 -48.88 43.46
CA GLU A 9 -40.62 -50.19 42.79
C GLU A 9 -39.95 -50.05 41.40
N GLU A 10 -39.05 -50.90 40.87
CA GLU A 10 -38.33 -52.16 41.27
C GLU A 10 -36.78 -51.99 41.11
N ARG A 11 -35.89 -52.68 41.85
CA ARG A 11 -35.07 -53.91 41.53
C ARG A 11 -34.23 -53.81 40.23
N ASP A 12 -32.97 -54.26 40.11
CA ASP A 12 -32.20 -55.37 40.72
C ASP A 12 -30.88 -54.89 41.40
N LEU A 13 -30.29 -55.54 42.44
CA LEU A 13 -29.56 -56.83 42.48
C LEU A 13 -28.39 -56.92 41.46
N THR A 14 -27.14 -57.26 41.81
CA THR A 14 -26.45 -57.64 43.07
C THR A 14 -24.91 -57.49 42.81
N THR A 15 -23.91 -57.55 43.72
CA THR A 15 -23.80 -58.12 45.08
C THR A 15 -22.65 -57.47 45.91
N GLN A 16 -22.19 -58.15 46.97
CA GLN A 16 -21.10 -57.84 47.93
C GLN A 16 -19.71 -57.69 47.24
N ILE A 17 -18.81 -56.76 47.60
CA ILE A 17 -18.12 -56.48 48.89
C ILE A 17 -17.08 -57.56 49.26
N GLY A 18 -15.78 -57.19 49.28
CA GLY A 18 -14.66 -58.14 49.42
C GLY A 18 -13.29 -57.56 49.85
N VAL A 19 -13.30 -56.56 50.75
CA VAL A 19 -12.19 -56.14 51.66
C VAL A 19 -10.77 -55.91 51.09
N GLY A 20 -10.27 -54.67 51.26
CA GLY A 20 -8.88 -54.40 51.65
C GLY A 20 -8.00 -53.63 50.65
N GLY A 21 -7.33 -52.58 51.13
CA GLY A 21 -6.32 -51.84 50.36
C GLY A 21 -6.29 -50.34 50.67
N ASP A 22 -5.69 -49.95 51.81
CA ASP A 22 -5.25 -48.55 51.99
C ASP A 22 -4.11 -48.24 50.99
N GLY A 23 -4.10 -47.02 50.47
CA GLY A 23 -3.38 -46.69 49.24
C GLY A 23 -3.42 -45.21 48.90
N SER A 24 -3.09 -44.36 49.88
CA SER A 24 -2.96 -42.90 49.75
C SER A 24 -2.49 -42.46 48.35
N ALA A 25 -3.39 -41.87 47.58
CA ALA A 25 -3.10 -41.28 46.27
C ALA A 25 -2.31 -39.97 46.47
N SER A 26 -1.03 -40.12 46.84
CA SER A 26 -0.13 -39.03 47.15
C SER A 26 -0.16 -37.97 46.04
N HIS A 27 -0.12 -36.69 46.45
CA HIS A 27 -0.20 -35.55 45.54
C HIS A 27 1.13 -35.39 44.78
N HIS A 28 1.40 -36.36 43.88
CA HIS A 28 2.65 -36.52 43.17
C HIS A 28 2.80 -35.39 42.15
N GLN A 29 3.34 -34.26 42.64
CA GLN A 29 3.67 -33.10 41.84
C GLN A 29 4.76 -33.51 40.86
N ARG A 30 4.32 -33.97 39.69
CA ARG A 30 5.13 -34.53 38.62
C ARG A 30 6.18 -33.51 38.20
N GLU A 31 7.38 -33.63 38.74
CA GLU A 31 8.49 -32.75 38.39
C GLU A 31 8.73 -32.86 36.89
N LEU A 32 8.33 -31.82 36.15
CA LEU A 32 8.55 -31.75 34.71
C LEU A 32 10.04 -31.86 34.47
N SER A 33 10.42 -32.94 33.79
CA SER A 33 11.82 -33.28 33.52
C SER A 33 12.51 -32.08 32.87
N PHE A 34 13.81 -31.95 33.03
CA PHE A 34 14.55 -30.84 32.39
C PHE A 34 14.29 -30.79 30.87
N PHE A 35 14.10 -31.96 30.24
CA PHE A 35 13.72 -32.09 28.84
C PHE A 35 12.28 -31.64 28.55
N ASP A 36 11.29 -32.05 29.34
CA ASP A 36 9.90 -31.58 29.20
C ASP A 36 9.79 -30.08 29.39
N ARG A 37 10.48 -29.53 30.39
CA ARG A 37 10.55 -28.09 30.68
C ARG A 37 11.15 -27.31 29.50
N LYS A 38 12.23 -27.82 28.90
CA LYS A 38 12.81 -27.29 27.65
C LYS A 38 11.84 -27.42 26.47
N MET A 39 11.09 -28.51 26.38
CA MET A 39 10.09 -28.72 25.33
C MET A 39 8.90 -27.77 25.49
N GLU A 40 8.42 -27.50 26.71
CA GLU A 40 7.37 -26.52 26.99
C GLU A 40 7.84 -25.08 26.78
N GLU A 41 9.06 -24.72 27.19
CA GLU A 41 9.72 -23.47 26.80
C GLU A 41 9.72 -23.32 25.26
N SER A 42 10.05 -24.38 24.51
CA SER A 42 10.05 -24.37 23.05
C SER A 42 8.63 -24.23 22.46
N LYS A 43 7.63 -24.92 23.03
CA LYS A 43 6.21 -24.86 22.62
C LYS A 43 5.63 -23.46 22.90
N ASN A 44 5.97 -22.86 24.03
CA ASN A 44 5.53 -21.52 24.40
C ASN A 44 6.25 -20.42 23.60
N ARG A 45 7.55 -20.58 23.27
CA ARG A 45 8.23 -19.74 22.26
C ARG A 45 7.62 -19.90 20.87
N ARG A 46 7.14 -21.09 20.48
CA ARG A 46 6.41 -21.31 19.21
C ARG A 46 5.00 -20.68 19.24
N LYS A 47 4.24 -20.80 20.34
CA LYS A 47 2.96 -20.09 20.52
C LYS A 47 3.14 -18.56 20.44
N ARG A 48 4.13 -17.99 21.14
CA ARG A 48 4.52 -16.57 21.06
C ARG A 48 5.04 -16.12 19.69
N ARG A 49 5.26 -17.03 18.74
CA ARG A 49 5.70 -16.75 17.36
C ARG A 49 4.68 -17.22 16.31
N ARG A 50 3.45 -17.55 16.72
CA ARG A 50 2.34 -17.58 15.76
C ARG A 50 2.00 -16.14 15.38
N PRO A 51 1.78 -15.83 14.09
CA PRO A 51 1.16 -14.56 13.71
C PRO A 51 -0.12 -14.37 14.51
N LYS A 52 -0.34 -13.15 15.01
CA LYS A 52 -1.61 -12.75 15.61
C LYS A 52 -2.63 -12.58 14.48
N ASP A 53 -3.88 -12.98 14.68
CA ASP A 53 -4.90 -12.90 13.64
C ASP A 53 -5.08 -11.45 13.17
N ARG A 54 -5.06 -11.22 11.84
CA ARG A 54 -5.02 -9.88 11.23
C ARG A 54 -6.12 -8.96 11.77
N ALA A 55 -7.34 -9.50 11.94
CA ALA A 55 -8.48 -8.75 12.46
C ALA A 55 -8.24 -8.21 13.89
N VAL A 56 -7.53 -8.96 14.75
CA VAL A 56 -7.23 -8.52 16.13
C VAL A 56 -6.12 -7.47 16.15
N VAL A 57 -5.17 -7.54 15.20
CA VAL A 57 -4.17 -6.47 14.99
C VAL A 57 -4.84 -5.20 14.47
N GLU A 58 -5.82 -5.33 13.57
CA GLU A 58 -6.58 -4.22 12.99
C GLU A 58 -7.49 -3.54 14.01
N GLU A 59 -8.19 -4.31 14.86
CA GLU A 59 -8.98 -3.81 15.99
C GLU A 59 -8.10 -3.02 16.99
N GLU A 60 -6.97 -3.58 17.43
CA GLU A 60 -6.04 -2.88 18.32
C GLU A 60 -5.39 -1.64 17.70
N VAL A 61 -5.20 -1.62 16.38
CA VAL A 61 -4.72 -0.44 15.65
C VAL A 61 -5.80 0.65 15.59
N LEU A 62 -7.06 0.30 15.32
CA LEU A 62 -8.17 1.25 15.29
C LEU A 62 -8.39 1.90 16.66
N ASP A 63 -8.37 1.11 17.73
CA ASP A 63 -8.44 1.61 19.12
C ASP A 63 -7.25 2.53 19.46
N PHE A 64 -6.04 2.17 19.03
CA PHE A 64 -4.85 2.99 19.23
C PHE A 64 -4.90 4.33 18.47
N ILE A 65 -5.40 4.32 17.23
CA ILE A 65 -5.61 5.53 16.42
C ILE A 65 -6.66 6.44 17.07
N ALA A 66 -7.79 5.88 17.52
CA ALA A 66 -8.83 6.61 18.25
C ALA A 66 -8.28 7.17 19.59
N PHE A 67 -7.48 6.40 20.32
CA PHE A 67 -6.78 6.84 21.53
C PHE A 67 -5.86 8.04 21.25
N MET A 68 -5.02 7.96 20.21
CA MET A 68 -4.11 9.06 19.84
C MET A 68 -4.87 10.34 19.45
N MET A 69 -5.99 10.21 18.73
CA MET A 69 -6.85 11.35 18.39
C MET A 69 -7.48 11.98 19.63
N ARG A 70 -8.05 11.16 20.54
CA ARG A 70 -8.63 11.64 21.82
C ARG A 70 -7.61 12.41 22.65
N VAL A 71 -6.40 11.87 22.81
CA VAL A 71 -5.32 12.49 23.60
C VAL A 71 -4.91 13.86 23.05
N ARG A 72 -4.80 13.99 21.71
CA ARG A 72 -4.58 15.28 21.05
C ARG A 72 -5.70 16.27 21.39
N ASP A 73 -6.95 15.83 21.27
CA ASP A 73 -8.11 16.71 21.45
C ASP A 73 -8.31 17.11 22.91
N ASP A 74 -7.94 16.26 23.87
CA ASP A 74 -7.94 16.60 25.30
C ASP A 74 -6.84 17.61 25.67
N ASP A 75 -5.66 17.55 25.04
CA ASP A 75 -4.66 18.61 25.14
C ASP A 75 -5.11 19.92 24.47
N LEU A 76 -5.82 19.86 23.35
CA LEU A 76 -6.38 21.05 22.69
C LEU A 76 -7.51 21.67 23.54
N LYS A 77 -8.32 20.86 24.23
CA LYS A 77 -9.29 21.30 25.24
C LYS A 77 -8.59 21.92 26.45
N ALA A 78 -7.49 21.35 26.93
CA ALA A 78 -6.71 21.89 28.05
C ALA A 78 -6.11 23.26 27.71
N TYR A 79 -5.45 23.38 26.54
CA TYR A 79 -4.95 24.65 26.02
C TYR A 79 -6.06 25.72 25.91
N ARG A 80 -7.22 25.39 25.32
CA ARG A 80 -8.38 26.30 25.25
C ARG A 80 -8.95 26.73 26.61
N LYS A 81 -8.67 25.97 27.67
CA LYS A 81 -9.04 26.28 29.06
C LYS A 81 -7.91 26.98 29.84
N ASN A 82 -6.79 27.29 29.21
CA ASN A 82 -5.56 27.78 29.85
C ASN A 82 -5.05 26.85 30.97
N THR A 83 -5.21 25.52 30.79
CA THR A 83 -4.71 24.51 31.74
C THR A 83 -3.57 23.67 31.14
N PRO A 84 -2.66 23.10 31.96
CA PRO A 84 -1.52 22.34 31.47
C PRO A 84 -1.89 21.13 30.59
N ALA A 85 -1.57 21.22 29.30
CA ALA A 85 -1.75 20.16 28.30
C ALA A 85 -0.67 19.07 28.45
N LEU A 86 -0.91 18.10 29.33
CA LEU A 86 0.04 17.04 29.70
C LEU A 86 -0.30 15.66 29.11
N ASN A 87 -1.40 15.52 28.36
CA ASN A 87 -1.92 14.21 27.96
C ASN A 87 -1.00 13.54 26.93
N LYS A 88 -0.59 14.25 25.86
CA LYS A 88 0.36 13.70 24.86
C LYS A 88 1.66 13.21 25.49
N VAL A 89 2.17 13.94 26.49
CA VAL A 89 3.40 13.60 27.22
C VAL A 89 3.21 12.32 28.05
N LYS A 90 2.11 12.21 28.81
CA LYS A 90 1.78 11.03 29.63
C LYS A 90 1.58 9.76 28.80
N SER A 91 0.97 9.87 27.62
CA SER A 91 0.72 8.75 26.71
C SER A 91 1.92 8.33 25.87
N LEU A 92 2.98 9.16 25.80
CA LEU A 92 4.09 8.99 24.86
C LEU A 92 4.78 7.60 24.95
N PRO A 93 4.98 6.98 26.13
CA PRO A 93 5.56 5.64 26.22
C PRO A 93 4.72 4.55 25.55
N HIS A 94 3.38 4.66 25.58
CA HIS A 94 2.49 3.71 24.91
C HIS A 94 2.50 3.91 23.38
N VAL A 95 2.63 5.16 22.92
CA VAL A 95 2.83 5.49 21.50
C VAL A 95 4.17 4.94 21.01
N GLU A 96 5.26 5.11 21.78
CA GLU A 96 6.55 4.49 21.47
C GLU A 96 6.46 2.96 21.38
N GLU A 97 5.81 2.31 22.35
CA GLU A 97 5.65 0.85 22.37
C GLU A 97 4.89 0.34 21.14
N MET A 98 3.81 1.00 20.74
CA MET A 98 3.01 0.55 19.59
C MET A 98 3.74 0.75 18.26
N LEU A 99 4.36 1.92 18.03
CA LEU A 99 5.02 2.22 16.75
C LEU A 99 6.33 1.44 16.53
N LYS A 100 6.93 0.90 17.61
CA LYS A 100 8.08 -0.02 17.54
C LYS A 100 7.70 -1.46 17.18
N LYS A 101 6.42 -1.86 17.21
CA LYS A 101 5.96 -3.20 16.80
C LYS A 101 5.96 -3.33 15.27
N ILE A 102 6.99 -3.97 14.72
CA ILE A 102 7.16 -4.15 13.26
C ILE A 102 5.91 -4.77 12.63
N ASP A 103 5.34 -5.81 13.24
CA ASP A 103 4.15 -6.54 12.75
C ASP A 103 2.89 -5.68 12.62
N TYR A 104 2.85 -4.49 13.23
CA TYR A 104 1.72 -3.56 13.24
C TYR A 104 1.92 -2.42 12.23
N ARG A 105 3.14 -2.23 11.68
CA ARG A 105 3.51 -1.05 10.88
C ARG A 105 2.70 -0.92 9.58
N GLU A 106 2.42 -2.03 8.89
CA GLU A 106 1.58 -2.07 7.69
C GLU A 106 0.14 -1.60 8.03
N THR A 107 -0.48 -2.25 9.02
CA THR A 107 -1.86 -1.97 9.45
C THR A 107 -2.02 -0.54 9.99
N LEU A 108 -1.01 -0.01 10.69
CA LEU A 108 -0.97 1.38 11.15
C LEU A 108 -0.95 2.38 9.99
N LEU A 109 -0.20 2.11 8.92
CA LEU A 109 -0.15 2.97 7.73
C LEU A 109 -1.46 2.93 6.94
N GLN A 110 -2.07 1.74 6.81
CA GLN A 110 -3.38 1.53 6.22
C GLN A 110 -4.49 2.28 6.98
N ASN A 111 -4.36 2.46 8.29
CA ASN A 111 -5.33 3.13 9.17
C ASN A 111 -4.93 4.57 9.56
N ASP A 112 -4.44 5.37 8.59
CA ASP A 112 -4.29 6.84 8.71
C ASP A 112 -3.40 7.32 9.89
N LEU A 113 -2.40 6.54 10.32
CA LEU A 113 -1.44 6.95 11.35
C LEU A 113 -0.71 8.26 11.04
N LEU A 114 -0.28 8.47 9.79
CA LEU A 114 0.54 9.64 9.43
C LEU A 114 -0.23 10.97 9.56
N PRO A 115 -1.51 11.08 9.14
CA PRO A 115 -2.39 12.18 9.55
C PRO A 115 -2.48 12.42 11.07
N VAL A 116 -2.51 11.36 11.88
CA VAL A 116 -2.60 11.48 13.35
C VAL A 116 -1.28 11.99 13.94
N ILE A 117 -0.13 11.42 13.56
CA ILE A 117 1.21 11.91 13.95
C ILE A 117 1.41 13.36 13.51
N ARG A 118 0.97 13.72 12.29
CA ARG A 118 0.96 15.12 11.81
C ARG A 118 0.19 16.01 12.79
N SER A 119 -1.00 15.61 13.21
CA SER A 119 -1.82 16.37 14.17
C SER A 119 -1.29 16.38 15.62
N TRP A 120 -0.25 15.61 15.94
CA TRP A 120 0.51 15.70 17.19
C TRP A 120 1.75 16.62 17.10
N LEU A 121 2.27 16.82 15.88
CA LEU A 121 3.43 17.67 15.57
C LEU A 121 3.05 19.06 15.04
N ASP A 122 1.80 19.24 14.60
CA ASP A 122 1.23 20.54 14.21
C ASP A 122 1.47 21.58 15.31
N PRO A 123 1.87 22.82 14.95
CA PRO A 123 1.94 23.91 15.91
C PRO A 123 0.55 24.26 16.45
N MET A 124 0.51 24.77 17.67
CA MET A 124 -0.70 25.29 18.31
C MET A 124 -1.17 26.59 17.60
N PRO A 125 -2.41 27.06 17.84
CA PRO A 125 -2.97 28.23 17.12
C PRO A 125 -2.20 29.55 17.27
N ASP A 126 -1.35 29.66 18.30
CA ASP A 126 -0.41 30.76 18.55
C ASP A 126 0.96 30.58 17.85
N ASN A 127 1.11 29.51 17.07
CA ASN A 127 2.35 28.98 16.48
C ASN A 127 3.36 28.39 17.49
N THR A 128 2.99 28.17 18.75
CA THR A 128 3.87 27.45 19.69
C THR A 128 4.00 25.98 19.29
N LEU A 129 5.23 25.47 19.40
CA LEU A 129 5.53 24.09 19.03
C LEU A 129 5.11 23.12 20.15
N PRO A 130 4.65 21.90 19.82
CA PRO A 130 4.36 20.87 20.82
C PRO A 130 5.54 20.58 21.76
N ASN A 131 5.26 19.99 22.93
CA ASN A 131 6.27 19.69 23.95
C ASN A 131 7.53 19.01 23.36
N LEU A 132 8.72 19.46 23.81
CA LEU A 132 10.02 19.00 23.29
C LEU A 132 10.12 17.47 23.20
N THR A 133 9.80 16.75 24.27
CA THR A 133 9.89 15.28 24.34
C THR A 133 8.98 14.60 23.31
N VAL A 134 7.76 15.13 23.11
CA VAL A 134 6.82 14.61 22.10
C VAL A 134 7.38 14.78 20.69
N ARG A 135 7.97 15.94 20.39
CA ARG A 135 8.60 16.20 19.08
C ARG A 135 9.80 15.31 18.85
N SER A 136 10.73 15.22 19.80
CA SER A 136 11.92 14.37 19.71
C SER A 136 11.54 12.90 19.46
N ARG A 137 10.63 12.34 20.28
CA ARG A 137 10.22 10.93 20.14
C ARG A 137 9.46 10.63 18.85
N LEU A 138 8.55 11.50 18.42
CA LEU A 138 7.85 11.29 17.16
C LEU A 138 8.81 11.41 15.96
N LEU A 139 9.78 12.32 15.98
CA LEU A 139 10.82 12.42 14.95
C LEU A 139 11.75 11.19 14.94
N GLU A 140 12.18 10.71 16.11
CA GLU A 140 12.94 9.45 16.25
C GLU A 140 12.17 8.26 15.65
N LEU A 141 10.91 8.05 16.07
CA LEU A 141 10.07 6.96 15.57
C LEU A 141 9.85 7.04 14.05
N LEU A 142 9.58 8.25 13.51
CA LEU A 142 9.47 8.48 12.07
C LEU A 142 10.75 8.15 11.29
N SER A 143 11.93 8.18 11.94
CA SER A 143 13.18 7.77 11.30
C SER A 143 13.36 6.24 11.21
N GLU A 144 12.77 5.49 12.15
CA GLU A 144 12.81 4.02 12.20
C GLU A 144 11.95 3.35 11.11
N PHE A 145 11.04 4.07 10.45
CA PHE A 145 10.24 3.51 9.37
C PHE A 145 11.08 3.34 8.08
N PRO A 146 10.92 2.20 7.37
CA PRO A 146 11.50 2.03 6.05
C PRO A 146 10.82 2.99 5.06
N VAL A 147 11.61 3.58 4.17
CA VAL A 147 11.07 4.44 3.09
C VAL A 147 10.98 3.59 1.84
N ASN A 148 9.81 2.97 1.65
CA ASN A 148 9.40 2.28 0.45
C ASN A 148 8.31 3.10 -0.30
N GLU A 149 7.90 2.64 -1.48
CA GLU A 149 6.86 3.29 -2.30
C GLU A 149 5.53 3.45 -1.53
N GLU A 150 5.15 2.44 -0.75
CA GLU A 150 3.97 2.46 0.12
C GLU A 150 4.07 3.57 1.18
N TRP A 151 5.18 3.68 1.91
CA TRP A 151 5.43 4.76 2.86
C TRP A 151 5.29 6.15 2.20
N LEU A 152 5.86 6.33 1.00
CA LEU A 152 5.74 7.60 0.25
C LEU A 152 4.29 7.89 -0.16
N HIS A 153 3.55 6.88 -0.61
CA HIS A 153 2.13 6.95 -0.95
C HIS A 153 1.25 7.34 0.26
N HIS A 154 1.53 6.81 1.46
CA HIS A 154 0.89 7.24 2.71
C HIS A 154 1.37 8.62 3.17
N LEU A 155 2.64 8.97 2.97
CA LEU A 155 3.21 10.28 3.31
C LEU A 155 2.60 11.41 2.46
N GLU A 156 2.29 11.16 1.19
CA GLU A 156 1.52 12.07 0.34
C GLU A 156 0.10 12.27 0.92
N ARG A 157 -0.59 11.16 1.24
CA ARG A 157 -1.95 11.15 1.82
C ARG A 157 -2.05 11.74 3.23
N SER A 158 -0.92 11.89 3.94
CA SER A 158 -0.83 12.41 5.32
C SER A 158 -1.39 13.82 5.57
N ARG A 159 -1.91 14.49 4.53
CA ARG A 159 -2.35 15.90 4.53
C ARG A 159 -1.20 16.87 4.85
N GLY A 160 0.03 16.44 4.57
CA GLY A 160 1.24 17.27 4.63
C GLY A 160 2.10 17.10 5.88
N LEU A 161 2.30 15.87 6.39
CA LEU A 161 3.28 15.58 7.43
C LEU A 161 4.68 16.10 7.06
N GLY A 162 5.11 15.89 5.81
CA GLY A 162 6.37 16.44 5.30
C GLY A 162 6.48 17.97 5.41
N LYS A 163 5.37 18.71 5.30
CA LYS A 163 5.35 20.18 5.50
C LYS A 163 5.54 20.56 6.97
N VAL A 164 4.97 19.79 7.90
CA VAL A 164 5.13 19.99 9.35
C VAL A 164 6.56 19.64 9.79
N VAL A 165 7.13 18.55 9.28
CA VAL A 165 8.53 18.18 9.56
C VAL A 165 9.51 19.19 8.94
N ASN A 166 9.25 19.71 7.75
CA ASN A 166 10.04 20.82 7.18
C ASN A 166 9.88 22.14 7.96
N TYR A 167 8.72 22.40 8.57
CA TYR A 167 8.56 23.53 9.50
C TYR A 167 9.44 23.32 10.74
N LEU A 168 9.46 22.11 11.32
CA LEU A 168 10.33 21.78 12.46
C LEU A 168 11.83 21.92 12.11
N SER A 169 12.28 21.49 10.93
CA SER A 169 13.69 21.67 10.50
C SER A 169 14.09 23.13 10.25
N MET A 170 13.16 24.07 10.27
CA MET A 170 13.40 25.51 10.14
C MET A 170 13.07 26.33 11.40
N LYS A 171 12.35 25.74 12.37
CA LYS A 171 11.76 26.46 13.51
C LYS A 171 11.89 25.77 14.87
N ASP A 172 12.35 24.52 14.95
CA ASP A 172 12.61 23.90 16.25
C ASP A 172 13.83 24.56 16.92
N PRO A 173 13.70 25.20 18.10
CA PRO A 173 14.84 25.75 18.83
C PRO A 173 15.79 24.67 19.39
N HIS A 174 15.39 23.39 19.35
CA HIS A 174 16.25 22.28 19.74
C HIS A 174 17.01 21.71 18.53
N GLU A 175 18.28 22.10 18.41
CA GLU A 175 19.17 21.76 17.29
C GLU A 175 19.20 20.25 16.92
N PRO A 176 19.23 19.28 17.86
CA PRO A 176 19.11 17.85 17.52
C PRO A 176 17.83 17.49 16.75
N ASN A 177 16.67 18.04 17.15
CA ASN A 177 15.41 17.81 16.45
C ASN A 177 15.41 18.48 15.07
N SER A 178 15.95 19.71 14.98
CA SER A 178 16.08 20.43 13.71
C SER A 178 16.88 19.62 12.68
N ARG A 179 18.03 19.06 13.10
CA ARG A 179 18.85 18.16 12.28
C ARG A 179 18.13 16.87 11.89
N LEU A 180 17.44 16.22 12.84
CA LEU A 180 16.69 14.98 12.59
C LEU A 180 15.55 15.24 11.58
N ALA A 181 14.78 16.31 11.78
CA ALA A 181 13.71 16.74 10.87
C ALA A 181 14.26 17.07 9.47
N LYS A 182 15.41 17.73 9.36
CA LYS A 182 16.08 18.00 8.08
C LYS A 182 16.46 16.69 7.37
N ALA A 183 17.06 15.75 8.10
CA ALA A 183 17.43 14.44 7.56
C ALA A 183 16.20 13.61 7.12
N LEU A 184 15.06 13.72 7.82
CA LEU A 184 13.80 13.11 7.39
C LEU A 184 13.29 13.72 6.08
N VAL A 185 13.28 15.06 5.95
CA VAL A 185 12.88 15.74 4.70
C VAL A 185 13.75 15.30 3.53
N GLU A 186 15.06 15.18 3.73
CA GLU A 186 16.00 14.69 2.72
C GLU A 186 15.73 13.21 2.37
N LYS A 187 15.61 12.32 3.38
CA LYS A 187 15.30 10.89 3.24
C LYS A 187 13.98 10.65 2.49
N TRP A 188 12.99 11.50 2.67
CA TRP A 188 11.67 11.39 2.04
C TRP A 188 11.56 12.05 0.66
N SER A 189 12.30 13.14 0.41
CA SER A 189 12.26 13.83 -0.88
C SER A 189 13.21 13.22 -1.93
N ARG A 190 14.30 12.56 -1.48
CA ARG A 190 15.31 11.96 -2.37
C ARG A 190 14.74 11.04 -3.46
N PRO A 191 13.82 10.08 -3.21
CA PRO A 191 13.28 9.23 -4.27
C PRO A 191 12.51 10.01 -5.35
N ILE A 192 11.88 11.12 -4.97
CA ILE A 192 11.17 12.01 -5.90
C ILE A 192 12.19 12.71 -6.81
N PHE A 193 13.29 13.22 -6.25
CA PHE A 193 14.34 13.89 -7.02
C PHE A 193 15.14 12.93 -7.92
N GLU A 194 15.41 11.71 -7.45
CA GLU A 194 16.08 10.67 -8.26
C GLU A 194 15.18 10.23 -9.43
N GLN A 195 13.85 10.20 -9.24
CA GLN A 195 12.91 9.98 -10.35
C GLN A 195 12.87 11.17 -11.33
N THR A 196 12.73 12.42 -10.87
CA THR A 196 12.66 13.58 -11.77
C THR A 196 13.94 13.78 -12.57
N ALA A 197 15.12 13.57 -11.96
CA ALA A 197 16.39 13.66 -12.65
C ALA A 197 16.51 12.64 -13.79
N ARG A 198 15.98 11.43 -13.60
CA ARG A 198 15.92 10.40 -14.63
C ARG A 198 14.89 10.72 -15.72
N GLU A 199 13.73 11.25 -15.36
CA GLU A 199 12.72 11.67 -16.35
C GLU A 199 13.23 12.83 -17.22
N GLU A 200 14.01 13.75 -16.65
CA GLU A 200 14.73 14.80 -17.39
C GLU A 200 15.83 14.22 -18.31
N GLU A 201 16.60 13.24 -17.85
CA GLU A 201 17.61 12.53 -18.65
C GLU A 201 16.97 11.78 -19.83
N ASP A 202 15.90 10.99 -19.59
CA ASP A 202 15.14 10.28 -20.62
C ASP A 202 14.49 11.26 -21.64
N GLU A 203 14.04 12.45 -21.23
CA GLU A 203 13.51 13.47 -22.18
C GLU A 203 14.63 14.13 -23.02
N LEU A 204 15.80 14.37 -22.44
CA LEU A 204 16.96 14.89 -23.18
C LEU A 204 17.46 13.88 -24.22
N ASP A 205 17.61 12.61 -23.83
CA ASP A 205 18.05 11.54 -24.73
C ASP A 205 17.01 11.30 -25.84
N TYR A 206 15.71 11.36 -25.53
CA TYR A 206 14.65 11.32 -26.53
C TYR A 206 14.69 12.52 -27.49
N ARG A 207 14.96 13.73 -26.98
CA ARG A 207 15.06 14.96 -27.79
C ARG A 207 16.19 14.90 -28.81
N ASP A 208 17.36 14.37 -28.45
CA ASP A 208 18.51 14.25 -29.33
C ASP A 208 18.46 13.01 -30.23
N ALA A 209 17.83 11.91 -29.78
CA ALA A 209 17.54 10.75 -30.62
C ALA A 209 16.48 11.03 -31.69
N LYS A 210 15.46 11.86 -31.39
CA LYS A 210 14.33 12.17 -32.28
C LYS A 210 14.72 12.60 -33.71
N PRO A 211 15.61 13.58 -33.97
CA PRO A 211 15.99 13.94 -35.33
C PRO A 211 16.66 12.77 -36.07
N ARG A 212 17.49 11.96 -35.39
CA ARG A 212 18.11 10.76 -35.97
C ARG A 212 17.07 9.69 -36.31
N MET A 213 16.08 9.48 -35.44
CA MET A 213 14.94 8.58 -35.69
C MET A 213 14.08 9.06 -36.86
N GLU A 214 13.76 10.35 -36.93
CA GLU A 214 13.00 10.91 -38.05
C GLU A 214 13.75 10.78 -39.38
N GLN A 215 15.06 11.01 -39.40
CA GLN A 215 15.89 10.84 -40.59
C GLN A 215 15.94 9.36 -41.02
N SER A 216 16.22 8.44 -40.09
CA SER A 216 16.18 6.99 -40.34
C SER A 216 14.82 6.52 -40.91
N GLN A 217 13.71 7.03 -40.38
CA GLN A 217 12.37 6.73 -40.94
C GLN A 217 12.15 7.30 -42.35
N ARG A 218 12.73 8.47 -42.68
CA ARG A 218 12.69 9.03 -44.05
C ARG A 218 13.51 8.16 -45.00
N ASP A 219 14.71 7.74 -44.60
CA ASP A 219 15.59 6.88 -45.38
C ASP A 219 15.00 5.49 -45.63
N LEU A 220 14.38 4.89 -44.61
CA LEU A 220 13.64 3.62 -44.72
C LEU A 220 12.44 3.74 -45.68
N LYS A 221 11.67 4.84 -45.60
CA LYS A 221 10.56 5.11 -46.53
C LYS A 221 11.08 5.29 -47.97
N ALA A 222 12.15 6.05 -48.17
CA ALA A 222 12.79 6.24 -49.47
C ALA A 222 13.28 4.90 -50.07
N LYS A 223 13.99 4.07 -49.28
CA LYS A 223 14.40 2.71 -49.67
C LYS A 223 13.20 1.84 -50.06
N SER A 224 12.11 1.89 -49.30
CA SER A 224 10.87 1.14 -49.61
C SER A 224 10.15 1.60 -50.89
N TYR A 225 10.35 2.86 -51.30
CA TYR A 225 9.78 3.43 -52.52
C TYR A 225 10.63 3.08 -53.74
N VAL A 226 11.95 3.22 -53.63
CA VAL A 226 12.90 2.80 -54.68
C VAL A 226 12.80 1.28 -54.92
N SER A 227 12.74 0.47 -53.87
CA SER A 227 12.58 -0.99 -53.98
C SER A 227 11.28 -1.37 -54.70
N ARG A 228 10.14 -0.74 -54.38
CA ARG A 228 8.89 -0.93 -55.12
C ARG A 228 9.01 -0.53 -56.58
N LYS A 229 9.52 0.68 -56.88
CA LYS A 229 9.70 1.15 -58.26
C LYS A 229 10.62 0.24 -59.09
N MET A 230 11.63 -0.38 -58.48
CA MET A 230 12.48 -1.38 -59.15
C MET A 230 11.71 -2.69 -59.41
N ASN A 231 10.95 -3.20 -58.44
CA ASN A 231 10.09 -4.38 -58.64
C ASN A 231 8.98 -4.14 -59.67
N ASP A 232 8.38 -2.94 -59.70
CA ASP A 232 7.37 -2.55 -60.68
C ASP A 232 7.98 -2.48 -62.09
N SER A 233 9.19 -1.93 -62.21
CA SER A 233 9.95 -1.91 -63.47
C SER A 233 10.30 -3.32 -63.97
N LEU A 234 10.82 -4.18 -63.08
CA LEU A 234 11.13 -5.58 -63.38
C LEU A 234 9.86 -6.37 -63.76
N GLY A 235 8.77 -6.17 -63.01
CA GLY A 235 7.46 -6.74 -63.31
C GLY A 235 6.87 -6.24 -64.62
N GLN A 236 7.12 -4.98 -65.00
CA GLN A 236 6.68 -4.42 -66.29
C GLN A 236 7.47 -5.03 -67.46
N ALA A 237 8.78 -5.23 -67.30
CA ALA A 237 9.61 -5.93 -68.30
C ALA A 237 9.19 -7.41 -68.47
N LEU A 238 8.88 -8.09 -67.37
CA LEU A 238 8.47 -9.50 -67.39
C LEU A 238 7.04 -9.75 -67.91
N LYS A 239 6.17 -8.73 -67.99
CA LYS A 239 4.81 -8.86 -68.57
C LYS A 239 4.80 -9.22 -70.05
N ASN A 240 5.84 -8.85 -70.79
CA ASN A 240 5.93 -9.07 -72.24
C ASN A 240 6.77 -10.32 -72.60
N MET A 241 7.27 -11.07 -71.61
CA MET A 241 7.98 -12.32 -71.81
C MET A 241 7.07 -13.50 -71.49
N ALA A 242 7.00 -14.48 -72.41
CA ALA A 242 6.34 -15.74 -72.13
C ALA A 242 7.06 -16.45 -70.98
N ARG A 243 6.43 -16.46 -69.79
CA ARG A 243 7.04 -16.99 -68.57
C ARG A 243 7.16 -18.51 -68.67
N VAL A 244 8.37 -18.98 -68.99
CA VAL A 244 8.73 -20.41 -69.00
C VAL A 244 8.31 -21.02 -67.66
N PRO A 245 7.59 -22.16 -67.65
CA PRO A 245 7.16 -22.79 -66.41
C PRO A 245 8.40 -23.21 -65.60
N GLU A 246 8.52 -22.62 -64.41
CA GLU A 246 9.57 -22.94 -63.46
C GLU A 246 9.43 -24.40 -63.02
N LYS A 247 10.54 -25.15 -63.00
CA LYS A 247 10.51 -26.56 -62.56
C LYS A 247 10.23 -26.62 -61.06
N VAL A 248 8.96 -26.80 -60.70
CA VAL A 248 8.52 -27.07 -59.33
C VAL A 248 9.31 -28.25 -58.75
N SER A 249 10.26 -27.95 -57.86
CA SER A 249 10.95 -28.98 -57.10
C SER A 249 9.99 -29.52 -56.03
N PHE A 250 10.00 -30.85 -55.84
CA PHE A 250 9.03 -31.53 -54.97
C PHE A 250 9.07 -31.05 -53.51
N ALA A 251 10.17 -30.41 -53.08
CA ALA A 251 10.35 -29.84 -51.75
C ALA A 251 9.39 -28.68 -51.40
N SER A 252 8.76 -28.02 -52.37
CA SER A 252 7.86 -26.88 -52.11
C SER A 252 6.46 -27.27 -51.62
N PHE A 253 6.06 -28.54 -51.77
CA PHE A 253 4.72 -29.03 -51.39
C PHE A 253 4.58 -29.39 -49.89
N ALA A 254 5.61 -29.14 -49.08
CA ALA A 254 5.63 -29.45 -47.64
C ALA A 254 4.81 -28.45 -46.77
N ARG A 255 3.59 -28.11 -47.20
CA ARG A 255 2.58 -27.43 -46.37
C ARG A 255 1.24 -28.16 -46.48
N ARG A 256 0.94 -28.94 -45.44
CA ARG A 256 -0.38 -29.53 -45.23
C ARG A 256 -1.40 -28.37 -45.04
N PRO A 257 -2.57 -28.38 -45.71
CA PRO A 257 -3.62 -27.42 -45.42
C PRO A 257 -4.15 -27.61 -43.98
N ASP A 258 -4.41 -26.52 -43.28
CA ASP A 258 -5.14 -26.57 -42.01
C ASP A 258 -6.63 -26.84 -42.28
N GLU A 259 -7.17 -27.85 -41.62
CA GLU A 259 -8.49 -28.42 -41.90
C GLU A 259 -9.58 -27.63 -41.16
N VAL A 260 -10.09 -26.56 -41.80
CA VAL A 260 -11.14 -25.69 -41.23
C VAL A 260 -12.52 -26.35 -41.37
N THR A 261 -12.80 -27.31 -40.49
CA THR A 261 -14.13 -27.92 -40.34
C THR A 261 -15.12 -26.88 -39.85
N GLN A 262 -16.02 -26.42 -40.73
CA GLN A 262 -17.13 -25.54 -40.33
C GLN A 262 -18.24 -26.33 -39.64
N LEU A 263 -18.10 -26.48 -38.32
CA LEU A 263 -19.23 -26.66 -37.41
C LEU A 263 -19.32 -25.41 -36.54
N GLY A 264 -20.52 -24.85 -36.43
CA GLY A 264 -20.73 -23.59 -35.72
C GLY A 264 -21.00 -23.80 -34.24
N GLU A 265 -20.19 -23.16 -33.40
CA GLU A 265 -20.56 -22.81 -32.03
C GLU A 265 -20.34 -21.29 -31.86
N GLU A 266 -21.20 -20.65 -31.09
CA GLU A 266 -21.14 -19.23 -30.79
C GLU A 266 -20.12 -18.93 -29.65
N ASP A 267 -19.93 -17.66 -29.31
CA ASP A 267 -19.20 -17.22 -28.11
C ASP A 267 -17.71 -17.62 -27.90
N ALA A 268 -16.78 -17.03 -28.68
CA ALA A 268 -15.50 -16.52 -28.12
C ALA A 268 -14.58 -15.72 -29.10
N GLU A 269 -14.80 -14.41 -29.32
CA GLU A 269 -13.67 -13.43 -29.21
C GLU A 269 -14.05 -11.92 -29.08
N PHE A 270 -15.17 -11.59 -28.43
CA PHE A 270 -15.50 -10.17 -28.14
C PHE A 270 -14.62 -9.59 -27.01
N GLY A 271 -13.34 -9.30 -27.30
CA GLY A 271 -12.40 -8.79 -26.28
C GLY A 271 -11.12 -8.12 -26.79
N LYS A 272 -10.33 -8.79 -27.66
CA LYS A 272 -8.94 -8.38 -27.96
C LYS A 272 -8.79 -7.15 -28.89
N ARG A 273 -9.84 -6.35 -29.10
CA ARG A 273 -9.83 -5.12 -29.92
C ARG A 273 -10.06 -3.80 -29.14
N ARG A 274 -9.93 -3.78 -27.81
CA ARG A 274 -9.96 -2.53 -27.00
C ARG A 274 -8.61 -2.18 -26.37
N ARG A 275 -7.58 -1.92 -27.19
CA ARG A 275 -6.28 -1.38 -26.72
C ARG A 275 -5.40 -0.67 -27.78
N SER A 276 -6.00 0.00 -28.79
CA SER A 276 -5.20 0.84 -29.74
C SER A 276 -5.97 1.96 -30.49
N VAL A 277 -7.10 2.45 -29.96
CA VAL A 277 -7.76 3.67 -30.50
C VAL A 277 -8.35 4.49 -29.36
N ASP A 278 -7.52 5.28 -28.67
CA ASP A 278 -7.99 6.43 -27.87
C ASP A 278 -6.82 7.36 -27.47
N LYS A 279 -6.39 8.21 -28.41
CA LYS A 279 -5.44 9.32 -28.11
C LYS A 279 -5.47 10.48 -29.13
N LYS A 280 -6.65 10.86 -29.63
CA LYS A 280 -6.76 12.00 -30.58
C LYS A 280 -8.13 12.72 -30.72
N ALA A 281 -8.93 12.86 -29.66
CA ALA A 281 -10.22 13.58 -29.74
C ALA A 281 -10.70 14.27 -28.43
N SER A 282 -10.03 15.35 -27.97
CA SER A 282 -10.53 16.15 -26.84
C SER A 282 -10.01 17.61 -26.78
N ARG A 283 -10.00 18.33 -27.90
CA ARG A 283 -9.65 19.78 -27.91
C ARG A 283 -10.89 20.63 -27.62
N ALA A 284 -11.17 20.89 -26.34
CA ALA A 284 -12.33 21.66 -25.91
C ALA A 284 -12.34 23.11 -26.48
N PRO A 285 -13.49 23.62 -26.96
CA PRO A 285 -13.64 25.04 -27.28
C PRO A 285 -13.74 25.86 -25.98
N LYS A 286 -13.17 27.07 -25.99
CA LYS A 286 -13.31 28.03 -24.88
C LYS A 286 -14.68 28.69 -24.95
N LEU A 287 -15.49 28.59 -23.89
CA LEU A 287 -16.69 29.43 -23.76
C LEU A 287 -16.29 30.91 -23.66
N GLY A 288 -17.14 31.77 -24.22
CA GLY A 288 -16.96 33.23 -24.20
C GLY A 288 -17.19 33.82 -22.81
N LYS A 289 -16.57 34.98 -22.53
CA LYS A 289 -16.87 35.78 -21.35
C LYS A 289 -18.14 36.61 -21.60
N GLU A 290 -19.25 36.20 -21.02
CA GLU A 290 -20.47 37.01 -21.05
C GLU A 290 -20.43 38.10 -19.96
N LYS A 291 -20.69 39.35 -20.35
CA LYS A 291 -20.71 40.49 -19.42
C LYS A 291 -22.08 40.58 -18.74
N VAL A 292 -22.23 39.98 -17.56
CA VAL A 292 -23.38 40.32 -16.70
C VAL A 292 -23.24 41.78 -16.26
N ARG A 293 -24.24 42.59 -16.64
CA ARG A 293 -24.29 44.04 -16.44
C ARG A 293 -24.78 44.32 -15.02
N SER A 294 -24.04 45.10 -14.25
CA SER A 294 -24.48 45.57 -12.94
C SER A 294 -25.71 46.47 -13.09
N TYR A 295 -26.77 46.15 -12.34
CA TYR A 295 -27.85 47.08 -12.05
C TYR A 295 -27.69 47.59 -10.63
N SER A 296 -27.53 48.91 -10.50
CA SER A 296 -27.70 49.60 -9.23
C SER A 296 -29.21 49.76 -8.98
N VAL A 297 -29.63 49.53 -7.74
CA VAL A 297 -30.92 50.00 -7.22
C VAL A 297 -30.63 50.68 -5.89
N MET A 298 -30.95 51.97 -5.82
CA MET A 298 -30.93 52.76 -4.60
C MET A 298 -32.34 52.83 -4.01
N ASP A 299 -32.41 53.14 -2.72
CA ASP A 299 -33.54 53.65 -1.95
C ASP A 299 -34.89 52.89 -2.02
N ARG A 300 -35.28 52.31 -0.88
CA ARG A 300 -36.12 53.00 0.11
C ARG A 300 -35.89 52.45 1.51
#